data_AF-A0A6G3XEN7-F1
#
_entry.id   AF-A0A6G3XEN7-F1
#
_cell.length_a   1.000
_cell.length_b   1.000
_cell.length_c   1.000
_cell.angle_alpha   90.00
_cell.angle_beta   90.00
_cell.angle_gamma   90.00
#
_symmetry.space_group_name_H-M   'P 1'
#
loop_
_entity.id
_entity.type
_entity.pdbx_description
1 polymer ?
#
loop_
_entity_poly.entity_id
_entity_poly.type
_entity_poly.pdbx_seq_one_letter_code
_entity_poly.pdbx_strand_id
1 'polypeptide(L)'
;MGGVRVSAAPFMVTGLAGVAVRDRLKHLAPEDEWVLRAVGEHQGALASRDLKTRCADGLEHGAGSWAARKRDLTRVSSSRIAGAITKTSNDQWALARRCQAAHVRSLEDGIRTLKYRLSLPIGAKGTKRAAGGYRSRGEWFRKSRRLADLKARHAAAVKDWHAGRVRIVRGGRRLLNTRHHLADAGLTEERWRERWEAERWFLTANGESGKRFGNETIRVTP
;
A
#
# COMPACT_ATOMS: atom_id res chain seq x y z
N MET A 1 34.96 -12.03 30.15
CA MET A 1 34.23 -10.88 30.72
C MET A 1 33.63 -10.07 29.58
N GLY A 2 32.30 -10.08 29.43
CA GLY A 2 31.61 -9.34 28.36
C GLY A 2 31.28 -7.92 28.83
N GLY A 3 31.76 -6.91 28.11
CA GLY A 3 31.57 -5.50 28.43
C GLY A 3 30.08 -5.14 28.53
N VAL A 4 29.70 -4.55 29.66
CA VAL A 4 28.36 -4.02 29.91
C VAL A 4 28.13 -2.85 28.95
N ARG A 5 27.05 -2.91 28.16
CA ARG A 5 26.62 -1.78 27.33
C ARG A 5 26.16 -0.65 28.25
N VAL A 6 26.77 0.52 28.12
CA VAL A 6 26.35 1.73 28.82
C VAL A 6 24.95 2.11 28.34
N SER A 7 23.99 2.14 29.26
CA SER A 7 22.63 2.63 28.98
C SER A 7 22.70 4.11 28.65
N ALA A 8 22.09 4.52 27.52
CA ALA A 8 21.97 5.93 27.16
C ALA A 8 21.18 6.68 28.24
N ALA A 9 21.52 7.96 28.46
CA ALA A 9 20.84 8.81 29.43
C ALA A 9 19.33 8.87 29.13
N PRO A 10 18.47 8.84 30.16
CA PRO A 10 17.04 9.02 29.97
C PRO A 10 16.77 10.37 29.29
N PHE A 11 16.03 10.34 28.18
CA PHE A 11 15.59 11.53 27.47
C PHE A 11 14.06 11.57 27.47
N MET A 12 13.48 12.76 27.58
CA MET A 12 12.04 12.94 27.39
C MET A 12 11.75 12.95 25.89
N VAL A 13 10.95 11.97 25.44
CA VAL A 13 10.31 12.04 24.12
C VAL A 13 9.28 13.16 24.20
N THR A 14 9.33 14.13 23.28
CA THR A 14 8.24 15.10 23.14
C THR A 14 6.92 14.35 23.00
N GLY A 15 5.93 14.71 23.82
CA GLY A 15 4.62 14.05 23.80
C GLY A 15 4.05 14.03 22.38
N LEU A 16 3.30 12.97 22.05
CA LEU A 16 2.66 12.82 20.74
C LEU A 16 1.70 13.99 20.50
N ALA A 17 2.18 15.05 19.87
CA ALA A 17 1.39 16.23 19.53
C ALA A 17 0.69 16.00 18.20
N GLY A 18 -0.35 15.16 18.21
CA GLY A 18 -1.14 14.89 17.03
C GLY A 18 -2.50 14.32 17.40
N VAL A 19 -3.53 15.17 17.41
CA VAL A 19 -4.92 14.73 17.48
C VAL A 19 -5.44 14.63 16.05
N ALA A 20 -5.91 13.45 15.66
CA ALA A 20 -6.63 13.25 14.41
C ALA A 20 -8.12 13.06 14.73
N VAL A 21 -8.95 14.02 14.31
CA VAL A 21 -10.41 13.90 14.40
C VAL A 21 -10.93 13.44 13.06
N ARG A 22 -11.77 12.41 13.05
CA ARG A 22 -12.48 11.95 11.87
C ARG A 22 -13.98 12.07 12.14
N ASP A 23 -14.68 12.81 11.30
CA ASP A 23 -16.13 12.90 11.34
C ASP A 23 -16.70 12.66 9.93
N ARG A 24 -18.02 12.50 9.85
CA ARG A 24 -18.76 12.43 8.59
C ARG A 24 -19.33 13.81 8.29
N LEU A 25 -19.31 14.19 7.01
CA LEU A 25 -20.11 15.32 6.55
C LEU A 25 -21.58 14.94 6.69
N LYS A 26 -22.35 15.76 7.42
CA LYS A 26 -23.78 15.60 7.64
C LYS A 26 -24.51 16.82 7.09
N HIS A 27 -25.77 16.64 6.69
CA HIS A 27 -26.63 17.72 6.22
C HIS A 27 -26.06 18.50 5.01
N LEU A 28 -25.43 17.79 4.07
CA LEU A 28 -24.98 18.37 2.80
C LEU A 28 -26.19 18.74 1.94
N ALA A 29 -26.16 19.93 1.35
CA ALA A 29 -27.11 20.26 0.29
C ALA A 29 -26.78 19.43 -0.97
N PRO A 30 -27.75 19.20 -1.87
CA PRO A 30 -27.50 18.52 -3.15
C PRO A 30 -26.33 19.14 -3.95
N GLU A 31 -26.19 20.46 -3.89
CA GLU A 31 -25.11 21.21 -4.53
C GLU A 31 -23.75 20.90 -3.92
N ASP A 32 -23.66 20.79 -2.59
CA ASP A 32 -22.42 20.44 -1.89
C ASP A 32 -21.97 19.02 -2.28
N GLU A 33 -22.91 18.08 -2.32
CA GLU A 33 -22.61 16.72 -2.77
C GLU A 33 -22.08 16.71 -4.21
N TRP A 34 -22.71 17.46 -5.11
CA TRP A 34 -22.27 17.57 -6.49
C TRP A 34 -20.84 18.14 -6.58
N VAL A 35 -20.53 19.22 -5.85
CA VAL A 35 -19.19 19.81 -5.81
C VAL A 35 -18.16 18.81 -5.28
N LEU A 36 -18.46 18.13 -4.16
CA LEU A 36 -17.54 17.16 -3.57
C LEU A 36 -17.25 15.98 -4.50
N ARG A 37 -18.26 15.51 -5.24
CA ARG A 37 -18.10 14.47 -6.26
C ARG A 37 -17.22 14.95 -7.40
N ALA A 38 -17.52 16.11 -7.98
CA ALA A 38 -16.77 16.68 -9.10
C ALA A 38 -15.30 16.93 -8.74
N VAL A 39 -15.04 17.53 -7.57
CA VAL A 39 -13.67 17.78 -7.10
C VAL A 39 -12.98 16.45 -6.77
N GLY A 40 -13.65 15.54 -6.06
CA GLY A 40 -13.10 14.24 -5.69
C GLY A 40 -12.71 13.40 -6.90
N GLU A 41 -13.52 13.42 -7.97
CA GLU A 41 -13.25 12.75 -9.24
C GLU A 41 -12.06 13.37 -9.96
N HIS A 42 -12.06 14.69 -10.17
CA HIS A 42 -10.97 15.40 -10.86
C HIS A 42 -9.62 15.16 -10.19
N GLN A 43 -9.56 15.38 -8.88
CA GLN A 43 -8.33 15.18 -8.11
C GLN A 43 -7.96 13.69 -7.99
N GLY A 44 -8.95 12.79 -7.95
CA GLY A 44 -8.75 11.35 -7.99
C GLY A 44 -8.11 10.86 -9.30
N ALA A 45 -8.51 11.44 -10.42
CA ALA A 45 -7.92 11.18 -11.73
C ALA A 45 -6.47 11.69 -11.78
N LEU A 46 -6.20 12.91 -11.28
CA LEU A 46 -4.84 13.46 -11.16
C LEU A 46 -3.95 12.58 -10.29
N ALA A 47 -4.44 12.15 -9.13
CA ALA A 47 -3.71 11.25 -8.24
C ALA A 47 -3.37 9.90 -8.88
N SER A 48 -4.30 9.36 -9.67
CA SER A 48 -4.08 8.09 -10.39
C SER A 48 -3.03 8.24 -11.49
N ARG A 49 -3.03 9.38 -12.22
CA ARG A 49 -2.01 9.69 -13.23
C ARG A 49 -0.63 9.89 -12.61
N ASP A 50 -0.54 10.66 -11.53
CA ASP A 50 0.73 10.87 -10.82
C ASP A 50 1.29 9.57 -10.24
N LEU A 51 0.44 8.72 -9.64
CA LEU A 51 0.87 7.41 -9.15
C LEU A 51 1.42 6.54 -10.28
N LYS A 52 0.81 6.55 -11.46
CA LYS A 52 1.32 5.83 -12.64
C LYS A 52 2.73 6.31 -12.99
N THR A 53 2.94 7.62 -13.07
CA THR A 53 4.27 8.19 -13.33
C THR A 53 5.26 7.85 -12.21
N ARG A 54 4.87 7.97 -10.94
CA ARG A 54 5.72 7.58 -9.81
C ARG A 54 6.15 6.11 -9.87
N CYS A 55 5.24 5.21 -10.24
CA CYS A 55 5.57 3.81 -10.41
C CYS A 55 6.53 3.58 -11.58
N ALA A 56 6.42 4.37 -12.66
CA ALA A 56 7.33 4.30 -13.80
C ALA A 56 8.74 4.81 -13.46
N ASP A 57 8.87 5.82 -12.59
CA ASP A 57 10.17 6.30 -12.10
C ASP A 57 10.98 5.21 -11.38
N GLY A 58 10.32 4.16 -10.87
CA GLY A 58 10.98 3.03 -10.24
C GLY A 58 11.95 3.44 -9.12
N LEU A 59 13.19 2.97 -9.20
CA LEU A 59 14.28 3.28 -8.27
C LEU A 59 14.96 4.62 -8.56
N GLU A 60 14.83 5.15 -9.77
CA GLU A 60 15.46 6.42 -10.21
C GLU A 60 14.74 7.67 -9.67
N HIS A 61 13.67 7.47 -8.90
CA HIS A 61 12.93 8.56 -8.30
C HIS A 61 13.77 9.34 -7.29
N GLY A 62 13.93 10.63 -7.54
CA GLY A 62 14.61 11.57 -6.65
C GLY A 62 13.93 12.94 -6.59
N ALA A 63 14.56 13.88 -5.88
CA ALA A 63 14.04 15.23 -5.66
C ALA A 63 13.68 15.96 -6.96
N GLY A 64 14.50 15.82 -8.01
CA GLY A 64 14.24 16.42 -9.32
C GLY A 64 12.97 15.88 -9.99
N SER A 65 12.81 14.56 -10.05
CA SER A 65 11.59 13.92 -10.58
C SER A 65 10.34 14.30 -9.78
N TRP A 66 10.45 14.38 -8.45
CA TRP A 66 9.35 14.82 -7.60
C TRP A 66 8.97 16.28 -7.88
N ALA A 67 9.96 17.18 -7.95
CA ALA A 67 9.72 18.59 -8.27
C ALA A 67 9.08 18.77 -9.65
N ALA A 68 9.50 17.99 -10.66
CA ALA A 68 8.89 17.99 -11.99
C ALA A 68 7.41 17.59 -11.93
N ARG A 69 7.09 16.42 -11.33
CA ARG A 69 5.69 15.97 -11.20
C ARG A 69 4.82 16.97 -10.45
N LYS A 70 5.34 17.58 -9.38
CA LYS A 70 4.60 18.60 -8.62
C LYS A 70 4.34 19.85 -9.46
N ARG A 71 5.30 20.31 -10.26
CA ARG A 71 5.12 21.46 -11.15
C ARG A 71 4.03 21.19 -12.19
N ASP A 72 4.05 20.02 -12.81
CA ASP A 72 3.03 19.64 -13.81
C ASP A 72 1.63 19.59 -13.21
N LEU A 73 1.48 18.97 -12.03
CA LEU A 73 0.20 18.94 -11.31
C LEU A 73 -0.27 20.34 -10.89
N THR A 74 0.64 21.26 -10.56
CA THR A 74 0.29 22.63 -10.15
C THR A 74 -0.34 23.44 -11.30
N ARG A 75 -0.15 23.02 -12.56
CA ARG A 75 -0.81 23.67 -13.71
C ARG A 75 -2.30 23.37 -13.81
N VAL A 76 -2.75 22.28 -13.19
CA VAL A 76 -4.13 21.74 -13.29
C VAL A 76 -4.79 21.54 -11.93
N SER A 77 -4.12 21.95 -10.86
CA SER A 77 -4.56 21.92 -9.46
C SER A 77 -3.83 23.00 -8.66
N SER A 78 -4.22 23.26 -7.42
CA SER A 78 -3.45 24.16 -6.57
C SER A 78 -2.11 23.54 -6.15
N SER A 79 -1.10 24.37 -5.88
CA SER A 79 0.21 23.90 -5.40
C SER A 79 0.12 23.02 -4.13
N ARG A 80 -0.87 23.25 -3.27
CA ARG A 80 -1.11 22.45 -2.06
C ARG A 80 -1.72 21.09 -2.36
N ILE A 81 -2.63 21.02 -3.32
CA ILE A 81 -3.20 19.74 -3.77
C ILE A 81 -2.14 18.94 -4.53
N ALA A 82 -1.40 19.57 -5.45
CA ALA A 82 -0.26 18.94 -6.14
C ALA A 82 0.77 18.39 -5.15
N GLY A 83 1.08 19.14 -4.10
CA GLY A 83 1.95 18.69 -3.01
C GLY A 83 1.39 17.46 -2.27
N ALA A 84 0.10 17.44 -1.96
CA ALA A 84 -0.55 16.32 -1.28
C ALA A 84 -0.63 15.06 -2.16
N ILE A 85 -0.95 15.21 -3.44
CA ILE A 85 -0.99 14.13 -4.43
C ILE A 85 0.39 13.49 -4.55
N THR A 86 1.42 14.27 -4.87
CA THR A 86 2.78 13.73 -5.09
C THR A 86 3.35 13.06 -3.84
N LYS A 87 3.10 13.63 -2.66
CA LYS A 87 3.46 13.01 -1.38
C LYS A 87 2.74 11.68 -1.21
N THR A 88 1.43 11.63 -1.45
CA THR A 88 0.64 10.40 -1.33
C THR A 88 1.15 9.31 -2.26
N SER A 89 1.46 9.63 -3.52
CA SER A 89 2.04 8.68 -4.48
C SER A 89 3.40 8.15 -4.03
N ASN A 90 4.25 9.01 -3.47
CA ASN A 90 5.54 8.61 -2.91
C ASN A 90 5.36 7.67 -1.71
N ASP A 91 4.46 8.01 -0.80
CA ASP A 91 4.14 7.20 0.39
C ASP A 91 3.56 5.83 -0.01
N GLN A 92 2.67 5.80 -1.01
CA GLN A 92 2.09 4.57 -1.57
C GLN A 92 3.16 3.68 -2.21
N TRP A 93 4.07 4.26 -3.00
CA TRP A 93 5.19 3.51 -3.58
C TRP A 93 6.10 2.94 -2.49
N ALA A 94 6.48 3.74 -1.50
CA ALA A 94 7.32 3.30 -0.40
C ALA A 94 6.67 2.20 0.44
N LEU A 95 5.36 2.31 0.71
CA LEU A 95 4.59 1.26 1.38
C LEU A 95 4.57 -0.02 0.54
N ALA A 96 4.28 0.07 -0.76
CA ALA A 96 4.27 -1.07 -1.66
C ALA A 96 5.63 -1.81 -1.68
N ARG A 97 6.74 -1.06 -1.63
CA ARG A 97 8.08 -1.63 -1.47
C ARG A 97 8.21 -2.40 -0.14
N ARG A 98 7.86 -1.81 0.99
CA ARG A 98 7.92 -2.52 2.28
C ARG A 98 7.09 -3.81 2.28
N CYS A 99 5.89 -3.77 1.70
CA CYS A 99 5.04 -4.95 1.53
C CYS A 99 5.67 -6.00 0.60
N GLN A 100 6.31 -5.58 -0.49
CA GLN A 100 7.02 -6.49 -1.40
C GLN A 100 8.20 -7.19 -0.71
N ALA A 101 9.01 -6.47 0.07
CA ALA A 101 10.09 -7.07 0.86
C ALA A 101 9.54 -8.06 1.90
N ALA A 102 8.45 -7.71 2.58
CA ALA A 102 7.79 -8.64 3.51
C ALA A 102 7.26 -9.90 2.78
N HIS A 103 6.73 -9.74 1.57
CA HIS A 103 6.28 -10.87 0.76
C HIS A 103 7.41 -11.80 0.35
N VAL A 104 8.56 -11.25 -0.09
CA VAL A 104 9.77 -12.03 -0.39
C VAL A 104 10.20 -12.86 0.81
N ARG A 105 10.31 -12.24 2.00
CA ARG A 105 10.66 -12.95 3.24
C ARG A 105 9.67 -14.07 3.59
N SER A 106 8.37 -13.80 3.44
CA SER A 106 7.34 -14.82 3.68
C SER A 106 7.45 -16.02 2.73
N LEU A 107 7.82 -15.79 1.46
CA LEU A 107 8.09 -16.88 0.51
C LEU A 107 9.35 -17.66 0.89
N GLU A 108 10.41 -16.99 1.32
CA GLU A 108 11.65 -17.63 1.80
C GLU A 108 11.40 -18.53 3.01
N ASP A 109 10.65 -18.03 4.00
CA ASP A 109 10.26 -18.80 5.17
C ASP A 109 9.45 -20.05 4.76
N GLY A 110 8.48 -19.88 3.86
CA GLY A 110 7.70 -20.99 3.32
C GLY A 110 8.56 -22.03 2.59
N ILE A 111 9.49 -21.57 1.76
CA ILE A 111 10.46 -22.44 1.05
C ILE A 111 11.34 -23.19 2.05
N ARG A 112 11.87 -22.51 3.07
CA ARG A 112 12.72 -23.12 4.11
C ARG A 112 11.96 -24.20 4.87
N THR A 113 10.73 -23.92 5.29
CA THR A 113 9.87 -24.90 5.97
C THR A 113 9.58 -26.12 5.09
N LEU A 114 9.23 -25.92 3.82
CA LEU A 114 8.96 -27.04 2.92
C LEU A 114 10.22 -27.86 2.64
N LYS A 115 11.37 -27.22 2.35
CA LYS A 115 12.65 -27.91 2.15
C LYS A 115 13.00 -28.80 3.35
N TYR A 116 12.92 -28.24 4.56
CA TYR A 116 13.21 -28.97 5.79
C TYR A 116 12.28 -30.18 5.97
N ARG A 117 10.96 -30.01 5.83
CA ARG A 117 10.03 -31.13 6.03
C ARG A 117 10.10 -32.19 4.93
N LEU A 118 10.45 -31.80 3.69
CA LEU A 118 10.63 -32.73 2.57
C LEU A 118 11.91 -33.55 2.69
N SER A 119 12.94 -33.07 3.38
CA SER A 119 14.19 -33.80 3.61
C SER A 119 14.09 -34.85 4.72
N LEU A 120 13.01 -34.84 5.51
CA LEU A 120 12.76 -35.82 6.56
C LEU A 120 12.05 -37.07 6.00
N PRO A 121 12.26 -38.26 6.60
CA PRO A 121 11.51 -39.45 6.25
C PRO A 121 9.99 -39.22 6.39
N ILE A 122 9.22 -39.88 5.53
CA ILE A 122 7.76 -39.85 5.61
C ILE A 122 7.33 -40.46 6.94
N GLY A 123 6.44 -39.77 7.65
CA GLY A 123 5.97 -40.16 8.98
C GLY A 123 6.92 -39.81 10.13
N ALA A 124 8.10 -39.23 9.87
CA ALA A 124 9.03 -38.83 10.92
C ALA A 124 8.36 -37.84 11.88
N LYS A 125 8.34 -38.16 13.17
CA LYS A 125 7.76 -37.30 14.20
C LYS A 125 8.60 -36.03 14.38
N GLY A 126 7.92 -34.91 14.59
CA GLY A 126 8.57 -33.65 14.93
C GLY A 126 8.96 -33.59 16.40
N THR A 127 9.64 -32.50 16.77
CA THR A 127 9.93 -32.16 18.17
C THR A 127 9.04 -30.99 18.61
N LYS A 128 9.13 -30.58 19.89
CA LYS A 128 8.47 -29.36 20.37
C LYS A 128 8.89 -28.10 19.62
N ARG A 129 10.07 -28.10 18.99
CA ARG A 129 10.67 -26.92 18.33
C ARG A 129 10.67 -27.01 16.80
N ALA A 130 10.41 -28.18 16.22
CA ALA A 130 10.51 -28.38 14.77
C ALA A 130 9.46 -29.38 14.25
N ALA A 131 8.88 -29.07 13.10
CA ALA A 131 7.90 -29.94 12.46
C ALA A 131 8.55 -31.22 11.92
N GLY A 132 7.84 -32.35 12.03
CA GLY A 132 8.28 -33.62 11.44
C GLY A 132 8.09 -33.68 9.92
N GLY A 133 8.40 -34.85 9.36
CA GLY A 133 8.13 -35.17 7.96
C GLY A 133 6.64 -35.10 7.61
N TYR A 134 6.32 -35.28 6.33
CA TYR A 134 4.92 -35.38 5.90
C TYR A 134 4.33 -36.74 6.23
N ARG A 135 3.00 -36.81 6.43
CA ARG A 135 2.34 -38.02 6.95
C ARG A 135 2.30 -39.16 5.93
N SER A 136 2.29 -38.84 4.65
CA SER A 136 2.14 -39.82 3.57
C SER A 136 2.90 -39.41 2.30
N ARG A 137 3.12 -40.38 1.41
CA ARG A 137 3.69 -40.14 0.06
C ARG A 137 2.86 -39.14 -0.74
N GLY A 138 1.53 -39.23 -0.67
CA GLY A 138 0.63 -38.30 -1.37
C GLY A 138 0.66 -36.86 -0.81
N GLU A 139 0.81 -36.70 0.51
CA GLU A 139 1.07 -35.36 1.08
C GLU A 139 2.44 -34.84 0.66
N TRP A 140 3.48 -35.66 0.77
CA TRP A 140 4.84 -35.32 0.37
C TRP A 140 4.90 -34.85 -1.08
N PHE A 141 4.26 -35.57 -2.01
CA PHE A 141 4.22 -35.22 -3.43
C PHE A 141 3.51 -33.88 -3.70
N ARG A 142 2.38 -33.63 -3.05
CA ARG A 142 1.69 -32.32 -3.15
C ARG A 142 2.56 -31.18 -2.62
N LYS A 143 3.34 -31.44 -1.56
CA LYS A 143 4.22 -30.44 -0.94
C LYS A 143 5.51 -30.21 -1.74
N SER A 144 6.04 -31.22 -2.42
CA SER A 144 7.16 -31.05 -3.34
C SER A 144 6.77 -30.20 -4.55
N ARG A 145 5.57 -30.41 -5.10
CA ARG A 145 5.00 -29.53 -6.13
C ARG A 145 4.79 -28.10 -5.63
N ARG A 146 4.23 -27.93 -4.42
CA ARG A 146 4.09 -26.60 -3.79
C ARG A 146 5.45 -25.92 -3.60
N LEU A 147 6.50 -26.66 -3.27
CA LEU A 147 7.86 -26.10 -3.16
C LEU A 147 8.34 -25.54 -4.50
N ALA A 148 8.09 -26.24 -5.62
CA ALA A 148 8.42 -25.73 -6.95
C ALA A 148 7.68 -24.42 -7.27
N ASP A 149 6.37 -24.36 -6.99
CA ASP A 149 5.56 -23.13 -7.14
C ASP A 149 6.11 -21.97 -6.30
N LEU A 150 6.38 -22.21 -5.00
CA LEU A 150 6.90 -21.17 -4.13
C LEU A 150 8.27 -20.65 -4.59
N LYS A 151 9.15 -21.53 -5.09
CA LYS A 151 10.44 -21.11 -5.66
C LYS A 151 10.26 -20.22 -6.89
N ALA A 152 9.37 -20.58 -7.81
CA ALA A 152 9.08 -19.78 -9.00
C ALA A 152 8.52 -18.40 -8.62
N ARG A 153 7.58 -18.35 -7.66
CA ARG A 153 7.01 -17.11 -7.14
C ARG A 153 8.04 -16.25 -6.42
N HIS A 154 8.93 -16.85 -5.63
CA HIS A 154 10.03 -16.15 -4.96
C HIS A 154 10.98 -15.52 -5.98
N ALA A 155 11.40 -16.28 -7.00
CA ALA A 155 12.25 -15.75 -8.07
C ALA A 155 11.60 -14.57 -8.79
N ALA A 156 10.31 -14.66 -9.12
CA ALA A 156 9.58 -13.55 -9.73
C ALA A 156 9.47 -12.32 -8.80
N ALA A 157 9.16 -12.53 -7.52
CA ALA A 157 9.06 -11.46 -6.53
C ALA A 157 10.40 -10.75 -6.28
N VAL A 158 11.50 -11.52 -6.23
CA VAL A 158 12.87 -11.00 -6.11
C VAL A 158 13.26 -10.21 -7.36
N LYS A 159 12.95 -10.72 -8.56
CA LYS A 159 13.17 -9.97 -9.81
C LYS A 159 12.45 -8.62 -9.81
N ASP A 160 11.15 -8.62 -9.46
CA ASP A 160 10.39 -7.37 -9.35
C ASP A 160 10.95 -6.46 -8.24
N TRP A 161 11.45 -7.04 -7.13
CA TRP A 161 12.07 -6.29 -6.04
C TRP A 161 13.34 -5.56 -6.51
N HIS A 162 14.24 -6.24 -7.20
CA HIS A 162 15.46 -5.64 -7.75
C HIS A 162 15.15 -4.60 -8.83
N ALA A 163 14.14 -4.84 -9.67
CA ALA A 163 13.74 -3.91 -10.72
C ALA A 163 12.95 -2.68 -10.20
N GLY A 164 12.70 -2.56 -8.89
CA GLY A 164 11.87 -1.48 -8.35
C GLY A 164 10.40 -1.51 -8.80
N ARG A 165 9.94 -2.64 -9.35
CA ARG A 165 8.62 -2.77 -9.95
C ARG A 165 7.59 -3.07 -8.88
N VAL A 166 6.66 -2.14 -8.69
CA VAL A 166 5.50 -2.29 -7.80
C VAL A 166 4.20 -2.20 -8.59
N ARG A 167 3.17 -2.91 -8.12
CA ARG A 167 1.81 -2.86 -8.69
C ARG A 167 0.87 -2.34 -7.61
N ILE A 168 0.33 -1.16 -7.82
CA ILE A 168 -0.52 -0.45 -6.85
C ILE A 168 -1.89 -0.22 -7.50
N VAL A 169 -2.95 -0.52 -6.76
CA VAL A 169 -4.33 -0.37 -7.22
C VAL A 169 -5.03 0.68 -6.36
N ARG A 170 -5.23 1.88 -6.94
CA ARG A 170 -6.16 2.88 -6.41
C ARG A 170 -7.57 2.30 -6.42
N GLY A 171 -8.35 2.51 -5.36
CA GLY A 171 -9.68 1.91 -5.20
C GLY A 171 -9.69 0.51 -4.59
N GLY A 172 -8.51 -0.06 -4.35
CA GLY A 172 -8.36 -1.34 -3.65
C GLY A 172 -8.38 -2.55 -4.58
N ARG A 173 -7.39 -3.43 -4.38
CA ARG A 173 -7.25 -4.68 -5.17
C ARG A 173 -8.46 -5.61 -5.03
N ARG A 174 -9.10 -5.64 -3.85
CA ARG A 174 -10.29 -6.46 -3.63
C ARG A 174 -11.43 -6.03 -4.55
N LEU A 175 -11.71 -4.73 -4.62
CA LEU A 175 -12.78 -4.19 -5.45
C LEU A 175 -12.49 -4.42 -6.95
N LEU A 176 -11.24 -4.24 -7.38
CA LEU A 176 -10.82 -4.60 -8.74
C LEU A 176 -11.12 -6.08 -9.05
N ASN A 177 -10.72 -7.00 -8.18
CA ASN A 177 -10.94 -8.43 -8.40
C ASN A 177 -12.43 -8.81 -8.38
N THR A 178 -13.23 -8.15 -7.53
CA THR A 178 -14.69 -8.34 -7.48
C THR A 178 -15.36 -8.05 -8.83
N ARG A 179 -14.77 -7.24 -9.71
CA ARG A 179 -15.29 -6.99 -11.07
C ARG A 179 -15.48 -8.25 -11.90
N HIS A 180 -14.68 -9.28 -11.64
CA HIS A 180 -14.75 -10.56 -12.35
C HIS A 180 -15.72 -11.56 -11.70
N HIS A 181 -16.25 -11.24 -10.51
CA HIS A 181 -17.09 -12.10 -9.67
C HIS A 181 -18.30 -11.33 -9.13
N LEU A 182 -18.93 -10.52 -9.99
CA LEU A 182 -20.03 -9.62 -9.59
C LEU A 182 -21.25 -10.37 -9.06
N ALA A 183 -21.64 -11.47 -9.71
CA ALA A 183 -22.74 -12.32 -9.29
C ALA A 183 -22.51 -12.92 -7.89
N ASP A 184 -21.33 -13.53 -7.68
CA ASP A 184 -20.93 -14.09 -6.37
C ASP A 184 -20.90 -13.02 -5.26
N ALA A 185 -20.62 -11.77 -5.63
CA ALA A 185 -20.58 -10.63 -4.72
C ALA A 185 -21.93 -9.92 -4.54
N GLY A 186 -23.00 -10.35 -5.23
CA GLY A 186 -24.31 -9.70 -5.18
C GLY A 186 -24.28 -8.25 -5.68
N LEU A 187 -23.43 -7.93 -6.66
CA LEU A 187 -23.25 -6.58 -7.20
C LEU A 187 -23.61 -6.53 -8.68
N THR A 188 -24.24 -5.43 -9.09
CA THR A 188 -24.34 -5.07 -10.52
C THR A 188 -23.06 -4.37 -10.97
N GLU A 189 -22.86 -4.25 -12.27
CA GLU A 189 -21.70 -3.51 -12.81
C GLU A 189 -21.77 -2.02 -12.45
N GLU A 190 -22.96 -1.42 -12.48
CA GLU A 190 -23.18 0.00 -12.21
C GLU A 190 -22.81 0.32 -10.76
N ARG A 191 -23.35 -0.46 -9.81
CA ARG A 191 -23.02 -0.32 -8.38
C ARG A 191 -21.55 -0.58 -8.10
N TRP A 192 -20.93 -1.50 -8.83
CA TRP A 192 -19.49 -1.70 -8.73
C TRP A 192 -18.72 -0.48 -9.24
N ARG A 193 -19.13 0.10 -10.37
CA ARG A 193 -18.48 1.26 -11.00
C ARG A 193 -18.56 2.48 -10.11
N GLU A 194 -19.73 2.76 -9.54
CA GLU A 194 -19.92 3.84 -8.57
C GLU A 194 -18.97 3.70 -7.37
N ARG A 195 -18.90 2.50 -6.77
CA ARG A 195 -17.96 2.22 -5.67
C ARG A 195 -16.51 2.36 -6.12
N TRP A 196 -16.19 1.87 -7.30
CA TRP A 196 -14.84 1.89 -7.86
C TRP A 196 -14.36 3.33 -8.12
N GLU A 197 -15.23 4.21 -8.58
CA GLU A 197 -14.95 5.63 -8.72
C GLU A 197 -14.84 6.33 -7.37
N ALA A 198 -15.79 6.10 -6.46
CA ALA A 198 -15.78 6.70 -5.12
C ALA A 198 -14.53 6.34 -4.31
N GLU A 199 -14.11 5.07 -4.31
CA GLU A 199 -12.88 4.61 -3.64
C GLU A 199 -11.60 5.20 -4.28
N ARG A 200 -11.72 5.78 -5.47
CA ARG A 200 -10.65 6.49 -6.19
C ARG A 200 -10.86 8.00 -6.19
N TRP A 201 -11.83 8.53 -5.47
CA TRP A 201 -11.84 9.96 -5.20
C TRP A 201 -10.67 10.35 -4.31
N PHE A 202 -10.32 11.62 -4.37
CA PHE A 202 -9.23 12.19 -3.60
C PHE A 202 -9.57 13.63 -3.29
N LEU A 203 -9.62 14.00 -2.02
CA LEU A 203 -9.78 15.39 -1.63
C LEU A 203 -8.92 15.66 -0.40
N THR A 204 -7.70 16.13 -0.65
CA THR A 204 -6.78 16.57 0.40
C THR A 204 -5.84 17.62 -0.16
N ALA A 205 -5.37 18.49 0.71
CA ALA A 205 -4.36 19.49 0.40
C ALA A 205 -3.31 19.51 1.53
N ASN A 206 -2.16 20.13 1.29
CA ASN A 206 -1.18 20.37 2.34
C ASN A 206 -1.55 21.62 3.15
N GLY A 207 -1.55 21.50 4.47
CA GLY A 207 -1.85 22.60 5.39
C GLY A 207 -0.82 23.74 5.35
N GLU A 208 -1.24 24.94 5.71
CA GLU A 208 -0.38 26.11 5.94
C GLU A 208 -0.14 26.29 7.44
N SER A 209 1.14 26.21 7.84
CA SER A 209 1.53 26.48 9.22
C SER A 209 1.41 27.96 9.55
N GLY A 210 1.14 28.26 10.83
CA GLY A 210 1.05 29.64 11.33
C GLY A 210 -0.30 30.33 11.14
N LYS A 211 -1.36 29.61 10.73
CA LYS A 211 -2.73 30.18 10.73
C LYS A 211 -3.37 30.13 12.12
N ARG A 212 -4.36 30.99 12.33
CA ARG A 212 -5.06 31.25 13.60
C ARG A 212 -5.59 30.00 14.32
N PHE A 213 -5.89 28.93 13.59
CA PHE A 213 -6.42 27.67 14.13
C PHE A 213 -5.54 26.45 13.78
N GLY A 214 -4.24 26.66 13.53
CA GLY A 214 -3.30 25.60 13.17
C GLY A 214 -3.10 25.45 11.66
N ASN A 215 -2.90 24.23 11.18
CA ASN A 215 -2.57 23.93 9.77
C ASN A 215 -3.84 24.01 8.87
N GLU A 216 -4.20 25.20 8.41
CA GLU A 216 -5.34 25.41 7.51
C GLU A 216 -5.09 24.73 6.15
N THR A 217 -6.02 23.90 5.69
CA THR A 217 -5.80 23.00 4.53
C THR A 217 -6.64 23.36 3.31
N ILE A 218 -7.94 23.57 3.48
CA ILE A 218 -8.86 24.02 2.42
C ILE A 218 -9.64 25.21 2.99
N ARG A 219 -9.65 26.32 2.26
CA ARG A 219 -10.48 27.49 2.55
C ARG A 219 -11.58 27.55 1.50
N VAL A 220 -12.81 27.67 1.96
CA VAL A 220 -13.98 27.97 1.12
C VAL A 220 -14.37 29.39 1.48
N THR A 221 -14.22 30.31 0.53
CA THR A 221 -14.74 31.68 0.65
C THR A 221 -16.05 31.75 -0.14
N PRO A 222 -17.06 32.50 0.34
CA PRO A 222 -18.26 32.82 -0.45
C PRO A 222 -17.92 33.47 -1.79
#